data_AF-A0A1H0XTR7-F1
#
_entry.id   AF-A0A1H0XTR7-F1
#
_cell.length_a   1.000
_cell.length_b   1.000
_cell.length_c   1.000
_cell.angle_alpha   90.00
_cell.angle_beta   90.00
_cell.angle_gamma   90.00
#
_symmetry.space_group_name_H-M   'P 1'
#
loop_
_entity.id
_entity.type
_entity.pdbx_description
1 polymer ?
#
loop_
_entity_poly.entity_id
_entity_poly.type
_entity_poly.pdbx_seq_one_letter_code
_entity_poly.pdbx_strand_id
1 'polypeptide(L)' 'MKVCCDKQNKKIPEDVEKMSAIKHLSNDLFIDSYFKAKSFNLESDFIYFLLNEITTRRIESRIN' A
#
# COMPACT_ATOMS: atom_id res chain seq x y z
N MET A 1 -25.93 40.83 6.94
CA MET A 1 -24.59 40.32 7.30
C MET A 1 -24.31 39.06 6.50
N LYS A 2 -23.07 38.98 6.03
CA LYS A 2 -22.40 38.01 5.14
C LYS A 2 -22.18 36.67 5.85
N VAL A 3 -22.43 35.53 5.19
CA VAL A 3 -21.56 34.33 5.29
C VAL A 3 -21.70 33.52 4.00
N CYS A 4 -20.62 33.48 3.20
CA CYS A 4 -20.46 32.54 2.09
C CYS A 4 -20.13 31.15 2.66
N CYS A 5 -20.79 30.10 2.17
CA CYS A 5 -20.35 28.72 2.43
C CYS A 5 -19.21 28.38 1.48
N ASP A 6 -17.97 28.61 1.92
CA ASP A 6 -16.78 28.15 1.21
C ASP A 6 -16.74 26.62 1.21
N LYS A 7 -16.96 26.01 0.03
CA LYS A 7 -16.67 24.61 -0.23
C LYS A 7 -15.17 24.40 -0.06
N GLN A 8 -14.77 23.83 1.07
CA GLN A 8 -13.39 23.42 1.32
C GLN A 8 -13.01 22.32 0.32
N ASN A 9 -12.33 22.71 -0.75
CA ASN A 9 -11.65 21.81 -1.67
C ASN A 9 -10.44 21.22 -0.94
N LYS A 10 -10.62 20.10 -0.23
CA LYS A 10 -9.52 19.39 0.44
C LYS A 10 -8.69 18.69 -0.61
N LYS A 11 -7.64 19.35 -1.08
CA LYS A 11 -6.56 18.72 -1.86
C LYS A 11 -5.87 17.70 -0.94
N ILE A 12 -6.18 16.42 -1.12
CA ILE A 12 -5.52 15.34 -0.40
C ILE A 12 -4.04 15.34 -0.86
N PRO A 13 -3.06 15.26 0.06
CA PRO A 13 -1.64 15.23 -0.33
C PRO A 13 -1.36 14.03 -1.25
N GLU A 14 -0.66 14.26 -2.37
CA GLU A 14 -0.33 13.23 -3.38
C GLU A 14 0.40 12.01 -2.77
N ASP A 15 1.11 12.20 -1.65
CA ASP A 15 1.78 11.10 -0.93
C ASP A 15 0.80 10.12 -0.27
N VAL A 16 -0.39 10.59 0.13
CA VAL A 16 -1.45 9.73 0.71
C VAL A 16 -2.13 8.90 -0.37
N GLU A 17 -2.21 9.44 -1.59
CA GLU A 17 -2.86 8.79 -2.73
C GLU A 17 -2.06 7.59 -3.25
N LYS A 18 -0.72 7.68 -3.24
CA LYS A 18 0.18 6.57 -3.63
C LYS A 18 0.11 5.38 -2.67
N MET A 19 -0.03 5.62 -1.36
CA MET A 19 -0.28 4.54 -0.38
C MET A 19 -1.65 3.88 -0.59
N SER A 20 -2.63 4.57 -1.18
CA SER A 20 -3.97 4.02 -1.41
C SER A 20 -3.98 2.96 -2.52
N ALA A 21 -3.22 3.14 -3.59
CA ALA A 21 -3.22 2.23 -4.74
C ALA A 21 -2.83 0.80 -4.35
N ILE A 22 -1.91 0.68 -3.40
CA ILE A 22 -1.40 -0.59 -2.90
C ILE A 22 -2.42 -1.29 -2.00
N LYS A 23 -3.21 -0.55 -1.21
CA LYS A 23 -4.27 -1.11 -0.37
C LYS A 23 -5.33 -1.88 -1.16
N HIS A 24 -5.52 -1.55 -2.43
CA HIS A 24 -6.50 -2.18 -3.29
C HIS A 24 -6.03 -3.46 -3.99
N LEU A 25 -4.75 -3.80 -3.92
CA LEU A 25 -4.25 -5.08 -4.47
C LEU A 25 -4.83 -6.25 -3.67
N SER A 26 -5.15 -7.35 -4.37
CA SER A 26 -5.62 -8.57 -3.72
C SER A 26 -4.50 -9.21 -2.89
N ASN A 27 -4.89 -10.00 -1.89
CA ASN A 27 -3.93 -10.74 -1.07
C ASN A 27 -3.11 -11.73 -1.92
N ASP A 28 -3.72 -12.36 -2.93
CA ASP A 28 -3.01 -13.28 -3.84
C ASP A 28 -1.90 -12.57 -4.62
N LEU A 29 -2.22 -11.42 -5.21
CA LEU A 29 -1.25 -10.64 -5.97
C LEU A 29 -0.11 -10.14 -5.09
N PHE A 30 -0.39 -9.83 -3.83
CA PHE A 30 0.62 -9.42 -2.85
C PHE A 30 1.62 -10.52 -2.53
N ILE A 31 1.11 -11.71 -2.25
CA ILE A 31 1.92 -12.89 -1.93
C ILE A 31 2.78 -13.27 -3.14
N ASP A 32 2.19 -13.30 -4.33
CA ASP A 32 2.92 -13.54 -5.58
C ASP A 32 4.02 -12.51 -5.83
N SER A 33 3.73 -11.23 -5.57
CA SER A 33 4.71 -10.15 -5.72
C SER A 33 5.89 -10.31 -4.77
N TYR A 34 5.65 -10.73 -3.53
CA TYR A 34 6.70 -11.01 -2.55
C TYR A 34 7.62 -12.16 -3.00
N PHE A 35 7.05 -13.29 -3.46
CA PHE A 35 7.85 -14.42 -3.94
C PHE A 35 8.64 -14.06 -5.21
N LYS A 36 8.03 -13.32 -6.14
CA LYS A 36 8.73 -12.83 -7.35
C LYS A 36 9.85 -11.86 -6.98
N ALA A 37 9.62 -10.95 -6.05
CA ALA A 37 10.64 -10.00 -5.59
C ALA A 37 11.86 -10.72 -5.00
N LYS A 38 11.64 -11.77 -4.21
CA LYS A 38 12.72 -12.66 -3.74
C LYS A 38 13.42 -13.38 -4.89
N SER A 39 12.66 -13.98 -5.81
CA SER A 39 13.22 -14.73 -6.95
C SER A 39 14.11 -13.86 -7.85
N PHE A 40 13.72 -12.60 -8.05
CA PHE A 40 14.48 -11.64 -8.84
C PHE A 40 15.60 -10.93 -8.06
N ASN A 41 15.81 -11.26 -6.79
CA ASN A 41 16.76 -10.59 -5.90
C ASN A 41 16.61 -9.06 -5.94
N LEU A 42 15.36 -8.58 -5.87
CA LEU A 42 15.10 -7.14 -5.77
C LEU A 42 15.64 -6.59 -4.44
N GLU A 43 15.72 -5.27 -4.33
CA GLU A 43 16.24 -4.60 -3.14
C GLU A 43 15.54 -5.05 -1.85
N SER A 44 16.33 -5.22 -0.80
CA SER A 44 15.87 -5.67 0.52
C SER A 44 14.77 -4.79 1.09
N ASP A 45 14.86 -3.49 0.86
CA ASP A 45 13.90 -2.50 1.39
C ASP A 45 12.53 -2.68 0.74
N PHE A 46 12.50 -3.02 -0.55
CA PHE A 46 11.26 -3.34 -1.25
C PHE A 46 10.65 -4.66 -0.76
N ILE A 47 11.48 -5.69 -0.56
CA ILE A 47 11.01 -6.97 0.00
C ILE A 47 10.48 -6.77 1.42
N TYR A 48 11.15 -5.96 2.24
CA TYR A 48 10.70 -5.59 3.58
C TYR A 48 9.38 -4.83 3.55
N PHE A 49 9.21 -3.90 2.61
CA PHE A 49 7.94 -3.20 2.41
C PHE A 49 6.79 -4.18 2.14
N LEU A 50 7.00 -5.17 1.25
CA LEU A 50 5.99 -6.19 0.97
C LEU A 50 5.69 -7.05 2.20
N LEU A 51 6.72 -7.44 2.97
CA LEU A 51 6.55 -8.20 4.21
C LEU A 51 5.73 -7.42 5.25
N ASN A 52 6.04 -6.14 5.44
CA ASN A 52 5.32 -5.30 6.38
C ASN A 52 3.83 -5.18 6.02
N GLU A 53 3.51 -5.09 4.74
CA GLU A 53 2.12 -5.05 4.27
C GLU A 53 1.41 -6.41 4.40
N ILE A 54 2.10 -7.53 4.15
CA ILE A 54 1.60 -8.90 4.43
C ILE A 54 1.25 -9.05 5.92
N THR A 55 2.11 -8.55 6.80
CA THR A 55 1.87 -8.53 8.26
C THR A 55 0.70 -7.63 8.64
N THR A 56 0.63 -6.43 8.06
CA THR A 56 -0.47 -5.49 8.27
C THR A 56 -1.82 -6.10 7.88
N ARG A 57 -1.84 -6.93 6.84
CA ARG A 57 -3.04 -7.65 6.35
C ARG A 57 -3.33 -8.95 7.11
N ARG A 58 -2.45 -9.39 8.01
CA ARG A 58 -2.55 -10.65 8.77
C ARG A 58 -2.65 -11.90 7.89
N ILE A 59 -1.86 -11.94 6.82
CA ILE A 59 -1.82 -13.06 5.86
C ILE A 59 -0.45 -13.75 5.82
N GLU A 60 0.33 -13.64 6.89
CA GLU A 60 1.68 -14.22 7.01
C GLU A 60 1.67 -15.75 6.94
N SER A 61 0.55 -16.40 7.28
CA SER A 61 0.37 -17.85 7.13
C SER A 61 0.54 -18.35 5.70
N ARG A 62 0.50 -17.46 4.70
CA ARG A 62 0.68 -17.80 3.28
C ARG A 62 2.13 -17.77 2.80
N ILE A 63 3.06 -17.25 3.62
CA ILE A 63 4.50 -17.19 3.30
C ILE A 63 5.35 -18.11 4.17
N ASN A 64 4.75 -18.76 5.18
CA ASN A 64 5.39 -19.70 6.10
C ASN A 64 5.30 -21.14 5.59
#